data_AF-A0A5E4FVY5-F1
#
_entry.id   AF-A0A5E4FVY5-F1
#
_cell.length_a   1.000
_cell.length_b   1.000
_cell.length_c   1.000
_cell.angle_alpha   90.00
_cell.angle_beta   90.00
_cell.angle_gamma   90.00
#
_symmetry.space_group_name_H-M   'P 1'
#
loop_
_entity.id
_entity.type
_entity.pdbx_description
1 polymer ?
#
loop_
_entity_poly.entity_id
_entity_poly.type
_entity_poly.pdbx_seq_one_letter_code
_entity_poly.pdbx_strand_id
1 'polypeptide(L)'
;MLDSSLCSFSYRELQEATNGFTEELGRGAFGVVYKGTIKIGSGVQVAVKKLNCVIQDGEKEFKTELSVIGKTHHKNLVCLVGYCDEGEHRLLVYEFLSNGTLASFLFADTKPSWTQRIEIACGVAKGLLYLHEECSTQVIHCDIKPQNILLDDYYTARISDFGLAKLLMMNQSHTHTAIRGTKGYVAPEEHANHCQS
;
A
#
# COMPACT_ATOMS: atom_id res chain seq x y z
N MET A 1 5.64 11.73 17.89
CA MET A 1 4.57 11.99 16.90
C MET A 1 5.33 12.38 15.64
N LEU A 2 5.37 11.52 14.63
CA LEU A 2 6.05 11.84 13.37
C LEU A 2 5.24 12.96 12.70
N ASP A 3 5.94 14.01 12.28
CA ASP A 3 5.35 15.23 11.73
C ASP A 3 4.58 14.93 10.43
N SER A 4 3.61 15.78 10.12
CA SER A 4 2.67 15.69 8.99
C SER A 4 3.29 15.77 7.58
N SER A 5 4.62 15.70 7.49
CA SER A 5 5.37 15.72 6.23
C SER A 5 6.14 14.41 6.06
N LEU A 6 6.09 13.84 4.84
CA LEU A 6 6.85 12.64 4.49
C LEU A 6 8.34 12.87 4.71
N CYS A 7 8.99 11.97 5.45
CA CYS A 7 10.42 12.05 5.67
C CYS A 7 11.18 11.58 4.41
N SER A 8 12.15 12.37 3.96
CA SER A 8 13.11 11.92 2.95
C SER A 8 14.25 11.18 3.66
N PHE A 9 14.55 9.96 3.20
CA PHE A 9 15.65 9.13 3.70
C PHE A 9 16.65 8.88 2.59
N SER A 10 17.92 8.80 2.94
CA SER A 10 18.95 8.30 2.05
C SER A 10 18.89 6.78 1.91
N TYR A 11 19.40 6.25 0.79
CA TYR A 11 19.51 4.81 0.57
C TYR A 11 20.34 4.14 1.66
N ARG A 12 21.43 4.79 2.07
CA ARG A 12 22.31 4.28 3.12
C ARG A 12 21.59 4.17 4.46
N GLU A 13 20.79 5.16 4.85
CA GLU A 13 19.99 5.09 6.08
C GLU A 13 19.01 3.92 6.05
N LEU A 14 18.31 3.69 4.93
CA LEU A 14 17.39 2.58 4.80
C LEU A 14 18.10 1.22 4.72
N GLN A 15 19.29 1.17 4.11
CA GLN A 15 20.13 -0.02 4.11
C GLN A 15 20.57 -0.38 5.54
N GLU A 16 21.00 0.61 6.33
CA GLU A 16 21.36 0.40 7.74
C GLU A 16 20.13 0.02 8.59
N ALA A 17 19.00 0.69 8.38
CA ALA A 17 17.75 0.42 9.10
C ALA A 17 17.21 -1.00 8.86
N THR A 18 17.43 -1.55 7.66
CA THR A 18 16.99 -2.90 7.27
C THR A 18 18.07 -3.96 7.44
N ASN A 19 19.20 -3.62 8.08
CA ASN A 19 20.37 -4.50 8.22
C ASN A 19 20.78 -5.14 6.88
N GLY A 20 20.91 -4.30 5.84
CA GLY A 20 21.26 -4.73 4.50
C GLY A 20 20.14 -5.42 3.72
N PHE A 21 18.87 -5.10 4.00
CA PHE A 21 17.70 -5.73 3.37
C PHE A 21 17.63 -7.25 3.59
N THR A 22 17.82 -7.69 4.84
CA THR A 22 17.95 -9.13 5.18
C THR A 22 16.65 -9.82 5.56
N GLU A 23 15.73 -9.15 6.24
CA GLU A 23 14.42 -9.71 6.66
C GLU A 23 13.33 -9.32 5.66
N GLU A 24 13.02 -10.20 4.71
CA GLU A 24 11.92 -10.03 3.75
C GLU A 24 10.57 -10.33 4.39
N LEU A 25 9.66 -9.35 4.31
CA LEU A 25 8.27 -9.47 4.74
C LEU A 25 7.35 -9.93 3.62
N GLY A 26 7.73 -9.66 2.37
CA GLY A 26 6.97 -10.09 1.20
C GLY A 26 7.57 -9.58 -0.10
N ARG A 27 7.14 -10.20 -1.20
CA ARG A 27 7.60 -9.89 -2.55
C ARG A 27 6.43 -9.92 -3.52
N GLY A 28 6.34 -8.86 -4.30
CA GLY A 28 5.34 -8.70 -5.34
C GLY A 28 5.98 -8.47 -6.71
N ALA A 29 5.14 -8.22 -7.71
CA ALA A 29 5.60 -7.88 -9.07
C ALA A 29 6.49 -6.63 -9.10
N PHE A 30 6.28 -5.72 -8.15
CA PHE A 30 6.83 -4.37 -8.18
C PHE A 30 8.02 -4.14 -7.26
N GLY A 31 8.35 -5.13 -6.42
CA GLY A 31 9.43 -4.98 -5.47
C GLY A 31 9.36 -5.96 -4.31
N VAL A 32 10.24 -5.70 -3.35
CA VAL A 32 10.39 -6.51 -2.14
C VAL A 32 10.22 -5.60 -0.94
N VAL A 33 9.49 -6.07 0.06
CA VAL A 33 9.26 -5.38 1.32
C VAL A 33 10.16 -5.99 2.37
N TYR A 34 10.95 -5.16 3.04
CA TYR A 34 11.85 -5.56 4.11
C TYR A 34 11.43 -4.94 5.43
N LYS A 35 11.67 -5.64 6.53
CA LYS A 35 11.52 -5.05 7.84
C LYS A 35 12.72 -4.17 8.15
N GLY A 36 12.47 -3.03 8.78
CA GLY A 36 13.52 -2.13 9.26
C GLY A 36 13.20 -1.52 10.61
N THR A 37 14.20 -0.89 11.20
CA THR A 37 14.05 -0.07 12.41
C THR A 37 14.78 1.26 12.21
N ILE A 38 14.03 2.36 12.16
CA ILE A 38 14.58 3.70 12.04
C ILE A 38 14.98 4.19 13.42
N LYS A 39 16.25 4.56 13.59
CA LYS A 39 16.82 5.01 14.87
C LYS A 39 16.49 6.48 15.19
N ILE A 40 15.22 6.85 15.15
CA ILE A 40 14.74 8.14 15.68
C ILE A 40 14.20 7.88 17.09
N GLY A 41 14.87 8.39 18.12
CA GLY A 41 14.47 8.19 19.52
C GLY A 41 14.52 6.72 19.95
N SER A 42 13.38 6.16 20.37
CA SER A 42 13.26 4.78 20.90
C SER A 42 13.39 3.67 19.84
N GLY A 43 13.59 4.02 18.57
CA GLY A 43 13.52 3.08 17.46
C GLY A 43 12.07 2.86 17.02
N VAL A 44 11.81 3.07 15.73
CA VAL A 44 10.48 2.87 15.13
C VAL A 44 10.57 1.75 14.12
N GLN A 45 9.75 0.71 14.27
CA GLN A 45 9.67 -0.37 13.30
C GLN A 45 8.96 0.10 12.04
N VAL A 46 9.52 -0.24 10.88
CA VAL A 46 9.02 0.17 9.57
C VAL A 46 9.04 -1.00 8.59
N ALA A 47 8.21 -0.89 7.55
CA ALA A 47 8.27 -1.73 6.37
C ALA A 47 8.84 -0.91 5.20
N VAL A 48 9.96 -1.35 4.65
CA VAL A 48 10.66 -0.68 3.55
C VAL A 48 10.41 -1.44 2.25
N LYS A 49 9.56 -0.90 1.38
CA LYS A 49 9.29 -1.43 0.05
C LYS A 49 10.35 -0.90 -0.92
N LYS A 50 11.27 -1.76 -1.36
CA LYS A 50 12.26 -1.46 -2.40
C LYS A 50 11.68 -1.83 -3.75
N LEU A 51 11.45 -0.83 -4.60
CA LEU A 51 10.84 -1.02 -5.92
C LEU A 51 11.88 -1.48 -6.94
N ASN A 52 11.47 -2.38 -7.84
CA ASN A 52 12.33 -2.84 -8.91
C ASN A 52 12.26 -1.87 -10.11
N CYS A 53 13.23 -0.96 -10.19
CA CYS A 53 13.22 0.13 -11.18
C CYS A 53 13.75 -0.28 -12.56
N VAL A 54 14.21 -1.53 -12.73
CA VAL A 54 14.68 -2.06 -14.02
C VAL A 54 13.52 -2.12 -15.05
N ILE A 55 12.28 -2.12 -14.57
CA ILE A 55 11.07 -2.09 -15.39
C ILE A 55 10.48 -0.67 -15.31
N GLN A 56 10.12 -0.07 -16.45
CA GLN A 56 9.49 1.26 -16.53
C GLN A 56 8.30 1.45 -15.58
N ASP A 57 7.62 0.37 -15.21
CA ASP A 57 6.47 0.39 -14.30
C ASP A 57 6.85 0.78 -12.86
N GLY A 58 8.05 0.44 -12.36
CA GLY A 58 8.44 0.72 -10.98
C GLY A 58 8.52 2.21 -10.63
N GLU A 59 9.03 3.04 -11.55
CA GLU A 59 9.07 4.50 -11.40
C GLU A 59 7.67 5.11 -11.41
N LYS A 60 6.77 4.58 -12.25
CA LYS A 60 5.38 5.04 -12.34
C LYS A 60 4.66 4.75 -11.03
N GLU A 61 4.82 3.56 -10.49
CA GLU A 61 4.22 3.20 -9.21
C GLU A 61 4.76 4.01 -8.05
N PHE A 62 6.07 4.23 -7.99
CA PHE A 62 6.66 5.10 -6.97
C PHE A 62 5.98 6.47 -6.93
N LYS A 63 5.83 7.11 -8.10
CA LYS A 63 5.17 8.40 -8.23
C LYS A 63 3.68 8.33 -7.90
N THR A 64 2.99 7.28 -8.36
CA THR A 64 1.58 7.07 -8.05
C THR A 64 1.37 6.94 -6.54
N GLU A 65 2.11 6.05 -5.87
CA GLU A 65 2.02 5.87 -4.43
C GLU A 65 2.28 7.18 -3.69
N LEU A 66 3.41 7.85 -3.95
CA LEU A 66 3.72 9.14 -3.33
C LEU A 66 2.62 10.19 -3.51
N SER A 67 2.03 10.26 -4.71
CA SER A 67 0.98 11.23 -5.03
C SER A 67 -0.35 10.96 -4.34
N VAL A 68 -0.67 9.68 -4.12
CA VAL A 68 -1.92 9.20 -3.53
C VAL A 68 -1.79 9.13 -2.02
N ILE A 69 -0.93 8.23 -1.51
CA ILE A 69 -0.86 7.93 -0.08
C ILE A 69 -0.26 9.10 0.72
N GLY A 70 0.65 9.87 0.09
CA GLY A 70 1.29 11.02 0.72
C GLY A 70 0.33 12.16 1.08
N LYS A 71 -0.91 12.13 0.55
CA LYS A 71 -1.95 13.13 0.82
C LYS A 71 -3.13 12.58 1.64
N THR A 72 -3.09 11.29 1.99
CA THR A 72 -4.18 10.62 2.69
C THR A 72 -3.77 10.24 4.10
N HIS A 73 -4.68 10.40 5.06
CA HIS A 73 -4.45 9.99 6.43
C HIS A 73 -5.75 9.46 7.03
N HIS A 74 -5.84 8.12 7.15
CA HIS A 74 -7.03 7.46 7.67
C HIS A 74 -6.65 6.14 8.36
N LYS A 75 -7.31 5.84 9.49
CA LYS A 75 -7.00 4.68 10.34
C LYS A 75 -7.10 3.30 9.66
N ASN A 76 -7.85 3.23 8.55
CA ASN A 76 -8.01 2.01 7.75
C ASN A 76 -7.16 2.00 6.48
N LEU A 77 -6.19 2.90 6.36
CA LEU A 77 -5.16 2.88 5.32
C LEU A 77 -3.79 2.75 5.98
N VAL A 78 -2.83 2.13 5.30
CA VAL A 78 -1.45 2.08 5.77
C VAL A 78 -0.82 3.47 5.69
N CYS A 79 -0.11 3.87 6.73
CA CYS A 79 0.59 5.14 6.79
C CYS A 79 1.95 5.05 6.08
N LEU A 80 2.15 5.88 5.06
CA LEU A 80 3.47 6.15 4.50
C LEU A 80 4.20 7.13 5.41
N VAL A 81 5.33 6.71 5.93
CA VAL A 81 6.21 7.48 6.82
C VAL A 81 7.19 8.33 6.02
N GLY A 82 7.65 7.82 4.88
CA GLY A 82 8.62 8.52 4.06
C GLY A 82 9.06 7.73 2.83
N TYR A 83 10.12 8.21 2.19
CA TYR A 83 10.60 7.65 0.93
C TYR A 83 12.11 7.89 0.75
N CYS A 84 12.69 7.16 -0.18
CA CYS A 84 14.02 7.40 -0.73
C CYS A 84 13.90 7.53 -2.25
N ASP A 85 14.43 8.63 -2.78
CA ASP A 85 14.53 8.94 -4.20
C ASP A 85 15.98 9.33 -4.51
N GLU A 86 16.87 8.35 -4.60
CA GLU A 86 18.31 8.55 -4.80
C GLU A 86 18.81 7.76 -6.01
N GLY A 87 19.18 8.45 -7.09
CA GLY A 87 19.70 7.81 -8.30
C GLY A 87 18.69 6.82 -8.91
N GLU A 88 19.03 5.53 -8.90
CA GLU A 88 18.15 4.42 -9.34
C GLU A 88 17.36 3.79 -8.19
N HIS A 89 17.53 4.28 -6.96
CA HIS A 89 16.92 3.70 -5.77
C HIS A 89 15.60 4.40 -5.43
N ARG A 90 14.50 3.72 -5.71
CA ARG A 90 13.15 4.09 -5.25
C ARG A 90 12.71 3.18 -4.11
N LEU A 91 12.52 3.76 -2.93
CA LEU A 91 12.03 3.03 -1.77
C LEU A 91 10.91 3.82 -1.08
N LEU A 92 9.92 3.09 -0.59
CA LEU A 92 8.81 3.62 0.19
C LEU A 92 8.88 3.04 1.60
N VAL A 93 8.67 3.88 2.60
CA VAL A 93 8.78 3.53 4.02
C VAL A 93 7.41 3.67 4.65
N TYR A 94 6.88 2.57 5.15
CA TYR A 94 5.58 2.52 5.82
C TYR A 94 5.75 2.17 7.29
N GLU A 95 4.71 2.41 8.07
CA GLU A 95 4.58 1.78 9.37
C GLU A 95 4.64 0.24 9.26
N PHE A 96 5.23 -0.41 10.26
CA PHE A 96 5.20 -1.86 10.35
C PHE A 96 3.92 -2.34 11.03
N LEU A 97 3.26 -3.34 10.46
CA LEU A 97 2.02 -3.94 10.98
C LEU A 97 2.27 -5.41 11.31
N SER A 98 2.23 -5.75 12.60
CA SER A 98 2.77 -7.00 13.12
C SER A 98 1.95 -8.25 12.77
N ASN A 99 0.64 -8.11 12.55
CA ASN A 99 -0.26 -9.22 12.24
C ASN A 99 -0.29 -9.57 10.74
N GLY A 100 0.55 -8.93 9.93
CA GLY A 100 0.75 -9.29 8.52
C GLY A 100 -0.50 -9.07 7.66
N THR A 101 -0.68 -9.92 6.64
CA THR A 101 -1.76 -9.78 5.65
C THR A 101 -3.04 -10.47 6.08
N LEU A 102 -4.18 -9.94 5.65
CA LEU A 102 -5.47 -10.59 5.80
C LEU A 102 -5.50 -11.96 5.10
N ALA A 103 -4.79 -12.12 3.98
CA ALA A 103 -4.63 -13.41 3.33
C ALA A 103 -4.02 -14.45 4.30
N SER A 104 -2.90 -14.13 4.95
CA SER A 104 -2.28 -15.02 5.92
C SER A 104 -3.20 -15.34 7.09
N PHE A 105 -3.98 -14.35 7.54
CA PHE A 105 -4.94 -14.52 8.65
C PHE A 105 -6.16 -15.38 8.29
N LEU A 106 -6.73 -15.21 7.09
CA LEU A 106 -7.91 -15.98 6.65
C LEU A 106 -7.56 -17.42 6.26
N PHE A 107 -6.38 -17.61 5.66
CA PHE A 107 -5.97 -18.90 5.11
C PHE A 107 -5.07 -19.73 6.04
N ALA A 108 -4.69 -19.20 7.21
CA ALA A 108 -4.07 -19.97 8.28
C ALA A 108 -4.95 -21.13 8.79
N ASP A 109 -4.33 -22.06 9.52
CA ASP A 109 -5.02 -23.21 10.13
C ASP A 109 -6.09 -22.75 11.13
N THR A 110 -5.73 -21.81 12.01
CA THR A 110 -6.66 -21.18 12.95
C THR A 110 -7.44 -20.10 12.23
N LYS A 111 -8.76 -20.30 12.13
CA LYS A 111 -9.64 -19.35 11.45
C LYS A 111 -10.07 -18.22 12.38
N PRO A 112 -10.18 -16.98 11.85
CA PRO A 112 -10.75 -15.88 12.62
C PRO A 112 -12.22 -16.14 12.91
N SER A 113 -12.63 -15.67 14.09
CA SER A 113 -14.02 -15.65 14.51
C SER A 113 -14.88 -14.83 13.55
N TRP A 114 -16.19 -15.08 13.55
CA TRP A 114 -17.11 -14.31 12.71
C TRP A 114 -17.08 -12.81 13.03
N THR A 115 -17.01 -12.46 14.31
CA THR A 115 -16.92 -11.07 14.76
C THR A 115 -15.70 -10.36 14.17
N GLN A 116 -14.51 -10.97 14.24
CA GLN A 116 -13.29 -10.39 13.66
C GLN A 116 -13.43 -10.17 12.15
N ARG A 117 -14.05 -11.12 11.43
CA ARG A 117 -14.27 -10.97 9.97
C ARG A 117 -15.16 -9.78 9.65
N ILE A 118 -16.22 -9.58 10.43
CA ILE A 118 -17.13 -8.43 10.27
C ILE A 118 -16.40 -7.12 10.56
N GLU A 119 -15.64 -7.05 11.66
CA GLU A 119 -14.85 -5.86 12.02
C GLU A 119 -13.85 -5.50 10.92
N ILE A 120 -13.14 -6.50 10.39
CA ILE A 120 -12.20 -6.33 9.27
C ILE A 120 -12.94 -5.83 8.02
N ALA A 121 -14.06 -6.44 7.64
CA ALA A 121 -14.84 -6.03 6.47
C ALA A 121 -15.35 -4.59 6.61
N CYS A 122 -15.84 -4.21 7.79
CA CYS A 122 -16.23 -2.84 8.09
C CYS A 122 -15.04 -1.86 8.02
N GLY A 123 -13.86 -2.27 8.49
CA GLY A 123 -12.63 -1.48 8.38
C GLY A 123 -12.23 -1.22 6.93
N VAL A 124 -12.23 -2.27 6.10
CA VAL A 124 -11.96 -2.15 4.65
C VAL A 124 -12.98 -1.22 3.98
N ALA A 125 -14.27 -1.40 4.28
CA ALA A 125 -15.33 -0.54 3.72
C ALA A 125 -15.15 0.94 4.09
N LYS A 126 -14.76 1.23 5.35
CA LYS A 126 -14.46 2.61 5.80
C LYS A 126 -13.24 3.19 5.07
N GLY A 127 -12.19 2.40 4.88
CA GLY A 127 -11.02 2.82 4.09
C GLY A 127 -11.38 3.14 2.65
N LEU A 128 -12.23 2.33 2.01
CA LEU A 128 -12.70 2.56 0.65
C LEU A 128 -13.62 3.79 0.54
N LEU A 129 -14.54 3.96 1.49
CA LEU A 129 -15.41 5.15 1.55
C LEU A 129 -14.57 6.43 1.61
N TYR A 130 -13.55 6.45 2.49
CA TYR A 130 -12.64 7.57 2.61
C TYR A 130 -11.94 7.90 1.28
N LEU A 131 -11.41 6.88 0.59
CA LEU A 131 -10.72 7.04 -0.68
C LEU A 131 -11.66 7.55 -1.79
N HIS A 132 -12.92 7.10 -1.78
CA HIS A 132 -13.85 7.37 -2.86
C HIS A 132 -14.59 8.71 -2.71
N GLU A 133 -14.93 9.09 -1.48
CA GLU A 133 -15.89 10.17 -1.21
C GLU A 133 -15.32 11.29 -0.33
N GLU A 134 -14.36 10.98 0.55
CA GLU A 134 -13.86 11.94 1.55
C GLU A 134 -12.55 12.62 1.14
N CYS A 135 -11.83 12.03 0.17
CA CYS A 135 -10.64 12.62 -0.42
C CYS A 135 -11.00 13.75 -1.40
N SER A 136 -10.17 14.81 -1.45
CA SER A 136 -10.37 15.95 -2.36
C SER A 136 -10.28 15.58 -3.85
N THR A 137 -9.58 14.49 -4.15
CA THR A 137 -9.57 13.82 -5.45
C THR A 137 -9.95 12.38 -5.19
N GLN A 138 -10.92 11.87 -5.93
CA GLN A 138 -11.37 10.49 -5.78
C GLN A 138 -10.22 9.54 -6.14
N VAL A 139 -9.94 8.58 -5.25
CA VAL A 139 -8.89 7.59 -5.41
C VAL A 139 -9.50 6.22 -5.65
N ILE A 140 -9.28 5.63 -6.82
CA ILE A 140 -9.62 4.21 -7.06
C ILE A 140 -8.37 3.38 -6.82
N HIS A 141 -8.43 2.45 -5.87
CA HIS A 141 -7.29 1.61 -5.48
C HIS A 141 -6.84 0.63 -6.59
N CYS A 142 -7.78 0.11 -7.38
CA CYS A 142 -7.58 -0.87 -8.47
C CYS A 142 -7.02 -2.26 -8.09
N ASP A 143 -6.51 -2.46 -6.88
CA ASP A 143 -5.97 -3.78 -6.47
C ASP A 143 -6.38 -4.22 -5.05
N ILE A 144 -7.68 -4.13 -4.74
CA ILE A 144 -8.21 -4.61 -3.45
C ILE A 144 -8.29 -6.13 -3.46
N LYS A 145 -7.52 -6.75 -2.58
CA LYS A 145 -7.44 -8.21 -2.37
C LYS A 145 -6.90 -8.51 -0.96
N PRO A 146 -7.11 -9.71 -0.40
CA PRO A 146 -6.66 -10.04 0.96
C PRO A 146 -5.15 -9.87 1.20
N GLN A 147 -4.32 -9.97 0.16
CA GLN A 147 -2.87 -9.75 0.27
C GLN A 147 -2.51 -8.26 0.48
N ASN A 148 -3.37 -7.35 0.04
CA ASN A 148 -3.17 -5.90 0.12
C ASN A 148 -3.94 -5.28 1.31
N ILE A 149 -4.54 -6.10 2.17
CA ILE A 149 -5.09 -5.66 3.45
C ILE A 149 -4.15 -6.15 4.53
N LEU A 150 -3.53 -5.23 5.27
CA LEU A 150 -2.69 -5.53 6.42
C LEU A 150 -3.49 -5.40 7.72
N LEU A 151 -3.02 -6.06 8.77
CA LEU A 151 -3.65 -6.06 10.09
C LEU A 151 -2.67 -5.48 11.11
N ASP A 152 -3.11 -4.46 11.83
CA ASP A 152 -2.33 -3.91 12.96
C ASP A 152 -2.42 -4.80 14.20
N ASP A 153 -1.76 -4.40 15.29
CA ASP A 153 -1.67 -5.14 16.55
C ASP A 153 -3.03 -5.49 17.16
N TYR A 154 -4.08 -4.75 16.81
CA TYR A 154 -5.46 -4.94 17.28
C TYR A 154 -6.35 -5.63 16.24
N TYR A 155 -5.76 -6.21 15.18
CA TYR A 155 -6.47 -6.78 14.03
C TYR A 155 -7.35 -5.77 13.27
N THR A 156 -7.04 -4.48 13.37
CA THR A 156 -7.71 -3.46 12.54
C THR A 156 -7.16 -3.52 11.13
N ALA A 157 -8.06 -3.55 10.15
CA ALA A 157 -7.71 -3.61 8.74
C ALA A 157 -7.13 -2.28 8.21
N ARG A 158 -6.00 -2.37 7.51
CA ARG A 158 -5.34 -1.26 6.80
C ARG A 158 -5.12 -1.61 5.33
N ILE A 159 -5.71 -0.82 4.44
CA ILE A 159 -5.53 -0.96 2.99
C ILE A 159 -4.13 -0.49 2.61
N SER A 160 -3.44 -1.29 1.80
CA SER A 160 -2.04 -1.10 1.39
C SER A 160 -1.88 -1.30 -0.12
N ASP A 161 -0.70 -0.99 -0.65
CA ASP A 161 -0.29 -1.22 -2.04
C ASP A 161 -1.07 -0.37 -3.08
N PHE A 162 -0.77 0.93 -3.07
CA PHE A 162 -1.42 1.93 -3.93
C PHE A 162 -0.74 2.09 -5.30
N GLY A 163 0.23 1.23 -5.66
CA GLY A 163 1.01 1.38 -6.90
C GLY A 163 0.17 1.42 -8.17
N LEU A 164 -0.98 0.74 -8.14
CA LEU A 164 -1.92 0.67 -9.26
C LEU A 164 -3.05 1.70 -9.19
N ALA A 165 -3.09 2.54 -8.15
CA ALA A 165 -4.19 3.46 -7.90
C ALA A 165 -4.35 4.51 -9.01
N LYS A 166 -5.58 4.98 -9.18
CA LYS A 166 -5.98 5.99 -10.17
C LYS A 166 -6.61 7.18 -9.45
N LEU A 167 -6.26 8.38 -9.90
CA LEU A 167 -6.87 9.63 -9.44
C LEU A 167 -7.93 10.08 -10.45
N LEU A 168 -9.15 10.28 -9.98
CA LEU A 168 -10.27 10.83 -10.75
C LEU A 168 -10.60 12.23 -10.25
N MET A 169 -10.68 13.17 -11.19
CA MET A 169 -11.23 14.49 -10.88
C MET A 169 -12.74 14.36 -10.65
N MET A 170 -13.30 15.18 -9.75
CA MET A 170 -14.72 15.12 -9.32
C MET A 170 -15.76 15.21 -10.47
N ASN A 171 -15.36 15.64 -11.67
CA ASN A 171 -16.20 15.74 -12.85
C ASN A 171 -16.03 14.59 -13.86
N GLN A 172 -15.24 13.55 -13.54
CA GLN A 172 -14.99 12.41 -14.40
C GLN A 172 -15.64 11.16 -13.83
N SER A 173 -16.41 10.43 -14.65
CA SER A 173 -17.00 9.14 -14.26
C SER A 173 -16.15 7.93 -14.66
N HIS A 174 -15.15 8.12 -15.54
CA HIS A 174 -14.29 7.05 -16.06
C HIS A 174 -12.85 7.54 -16.27
N THR A 175 -11.88 6.63 -16.14
CA THR A 175 -10.50 6.86 -16.56
C THR A 175 -10.20 6.08 -17.85
N HIS A 176 -9.65 6.73 -18.88
CA HIS A 176 -9.14 6.07 -20.09
C HIS A 176 -7.75 5.46 -19.86
N THR A 177 -7.63 4.53 -18.92
CA THR A 177 -6.35 3.89 -18.58
C THR A 177 -6.44 2.39 -18.75
N ALA A 178 -5.31 1.76 -19.09
CA ALA A 178 -5.23 0.31 -19.26
C ALA A 178 -5.77 -0.45 -18.03
N ILE A 179 -6.24 -1.68 -18.26
CA ILE A 179 -6.68 -2.59 -17.19
C ILE A 179 -5.51 -2.80 -16.22
N ARG A 180 -5.80 -2.66 -14.93
CA ARG A 180 -4.86 -2.89 -13.83
C ARG A 180 -5.57 -3.67 -12.72
N GLY A 181 -4.84 -4.51 -12.03
CA GLY A 181 -5.33 -5.27 -10.89
C GLY A 181 -5.11 -6.78 -11.02
N THR A 182 -5.43 -7.49 -9.95
CA THR A 182 -5.20 -8.94 -9.86
C THR A 182 -6.33 -9.75 -10.50
N LYS A 183 -6.00 -10.71 -11.37
CA LYS A 183 -6.96 -11.64 -11.97
C LYS A 183 -7.85 -12.29 -10.90
N GLY A 184 -9.17 -12.27 -11.11
CA GLY A 184 -10.17 -12.74 -10.15
C GLY A 184 -10.73 -11.68 -9.21
N TYR A 185 -10.08 -10.50 -9.13
CA TYR A 185 -10.55 -9.33 -8.37
C TYR A 185 -10.90 -8.13 -9.27
N VAL A 186 -10.45 -8.14 -10.52
CA VAL A 186 -10.79 -7.10 -11.52
C VAL A 186 -12.26 -7.24 -11.93
N ALA A 187 -12.96 -6.10 -11.98
CA ALA A 187 -14.36 -6.04 -12.36
C ALA A 187 -14.59 -6.46 -13.83
N PRO A 188 -15.72 -7.13 -14.17
CA PRO A 188 -15.98 -7.60 -15.53
C PRO A 188 -16.00 -6.49 -16.59
N GLU A 189 -16.53 -5.32 -16.27
CA GLU A 189 -16.63 -4.17 -17.17
C GLU A 189 -15.28 -3.59 -17.59
N GLU A 190 -14.25 -3.70 -16.75
CA GLU A 190 -12.89 -3.29 -17.09
C GLU A 190 -12.32 -4.16 -18.22
N HIS A 191 -12.71 -5.44 -18.29
CA HIS A 191 -12.32 -6.33 -19.38
C HIS A 191 -13.09 -6.01 -20.67
N ALA A 192 -14.37 -5.63 -20.56
CA ALA A 192 -15.23 -5.34 -21.72
C ALA A 192 -14.83 -4.03 -22.43
N ASN A 193 -14.47 -2.99 -21.67
CA ASN A 193 -14.08 -1.68 -22.21
C ASN A 193 -12.74 -1.70 -22.98
N HIS A 194 -11.93 -2.76 -22.82
CA HIS A 194 -10.67 -2.92 -23.54
C HIS A 194 -10.81 -3.71 -24.85
N CYS A 195 -11.90 -4.47 -25.04
CA CYS A 195 -12.17 -5.19 -26.29
C CYS A 195 -12.89 -4.34 -27.35
N GLN A 196 -13.26 -3.10 -27.03
CA GLN A 196 -13.95 -2.17 -27.94
C GLN A 196 -13.05 -1.04 -28.47
N SER A 197 -11.74 -1.05 -28.14
CA SER A 197 -10.73 -0.09 -28.63
C SER A 197 -9.75 -0.73 -29.59
#